data_AF-A0A7X8FAV0-F1
#
_entry.id   AF-A0A7X8FAV0-F1
#
_cell.length_a   1.000
_cell.length_b   1.000
_cell.length_c   1.000
_cell.angle_alpha   90.00
_cell.angle_beta   90.00
_cell.angle_gamma   90.00
#
_symmetry.space_group_name_H-M   'P 1'
#
loop_
_entity.id
_entity.type
_entity.pdbx_description
1 polymer ?
#
loop_
_entity_poly.entity_id
_entity_poly.type
_entity_poly.pdbx_seq_one_letter_code
_entity_poly.pdbx_strand_id
1 'polypeptide(L)'
;MQSMTGYGKARYNQDGISLEIEIKSINGRYLDLKISAPRELSFYEHTIRTKIGHILPRGSMEVKVNYHDSREPKIQVDSAR
;
A
#
# COMPACT_ATOMS: atom_id res chain seq x y z
N MET A 1 -24.29 7.55 15.92
CA MET A 1 -22.95 6.97 16.17
C MET A 1 -22.37 6.58 14.81
N GLN A 2 -21.42 7.35 14.26
CA GLN A 2 -20.75 6.93 13.02
C GLN A 2 -19.65 5.94 13.40
N SER A 3 -19.79 4.69 12.96
CA SER A 3 -18.74 3.68 13.12
C SER A 3 -17.66 3.93 12.07
N MET A 4 -16.41 4.10 12.49
CA MET A 4 -15.24 4.23 11.59
C MET A 4 -14.54 2.88 11.39
N THR A 5 -15.26 1.77 11.64
CA THR A 5 -14.77 0.41 11.38
C THR A 5 -15.04 0.03 9.94
N GLY A 6 -13.99 -0.34 9.21
CA GLY A 6 -14.09 -0.67 7.79
C GLY A 6 -13.00 -1.62 7.36
N TYR A 7 -13.32 -2.48 6.41
CA TYR A 7 -12.36 -3.30 5.70
C TYR A 7 -12.49 -3.00 4.21
N GLY A 8 -11.35 -2.78 3.56
CA GLY A 8 -11.28 -2.56 2.12
C GLY A 8 -10.12 -3.33 1.52
N LYS A 9 -10.34 -3.91 0.35
CA LYS A 9 -9.30 -4.59 -0.42
C LYS A 9 -9.40 -4.23 -1.88
N ALA A 10 -8.29 -3.84 -2.47
CA ALA A 10 -8.17 -3.53 -3.89
C ALA A 10 -7.03 -4.34 -4.49
N ARG A 11 -7.22 -4.80 -5.72
CA ARG A 11 -6.22 -5.50 -6.52
C ARG A 11 -6.09 -4.83 -7.87
N TYR A 12 -4.87 -4.72 -8.34
CA TYR A 12 -4.55 -4.20 -9.65
C TYR A 12 -3.46 -5.07 -10.26
N ASN A 13 -3.73 -5.60 -11.46
CA ASN A 13 -2.81 -6.46 -12.18
C ASN A 13 -2.70 -5.95 -13.61
N GLN A 14 -1.50 -5.60 -14.05
CA GLN A 14 -1.24 -5.14 -15.41
C GLN A 14 0.22 -5.41 -15.79
N ASP A 15 0.46 -5.87 -17.03
CA ASP A 15 1.79 -5.98 -17.64
C ASP A 15 2.82 -6.75 -16.78
N GLY A 16 2.40 -7.81 -16.11
CA GLY A 16 3.27 -8.61 -15.22
C GLY A 16 3.53 -7.98 -13.85
N ILE A 17 2.84 -6.88 -13.51
CA ILE A 17 2.88 -6.26 -12.19
C ILE A 17 1.56 -6.55 -11.48
N SER A 18 1.63 -7.02 -10.24
CA SER A 18 0.49 -7.23 -9.36
C SER A 18 0.63 -6.39 -8.10
N LEU A 19 -0.39 -5.59 -7.80
CA LEU A 19 -0.47 -4.74 -6.62
C LEU A 19 -1.76 -5.07 -5.86
N GLU A 20 -1.63 -5.36 -4.58
CA GLU A 20 -2.76 -5.56 -3.68
C GLU A 20 -2.65 -4.61 -2.50
N ILE A 21 -3.72 -3.85 -2.24
CA ILE A 21 -3.82 -2.95 -1.10
C ILE A 21 -4.96 -3.43 -0.22
N GLU A 22 -4.65 -3.65 1.06
CA GLU A 22 -5.62 -3.99 2.10
C GLU A 22 -5.64 -2.88 3.14
N ILE A 23 -6.84 -2.46 3.53
CA ILE A 23 -7.07 -1.40 4.51
C ILE A 23 -8.02 -1.93 5.58
N LYS A 24 -7.63 -1.79 6.84
CA LYS A 24 -8.44 -2.10 8.02
C LYS A 24 -8.50 -0.88 8.90
N SER A 25 -9.69 -0.40 9.22
CA SER A 25 -9.89 0.69 10.17
C SER A 25 -10.71 0.22 11.37
N ILE A 26 -10.35 0.73 12.54
CA ILE A 26 -11.09 0.54 13.78
C ILE A 26 -11.34 1.89 14.46
N ASN A 27 -12.37 1.94 15.31
CA ASN A 27 -12.67 3.13 16.09
C ASN A 27 -11.51 3.44 17.05
N GLY A 28 -10.82 4.54 16.79
CA GLY A 28 -9.76 5.09 17.63
C GLY A 28 -10.07 6.53 18.01
N ARG A 29 -9.53 6.98 19.15
CA ARG A 29 -9.64 8.38 19.60
C ARG A 29 -8.73 9.29 18.76
N TYR A 30 -7.55 8.81 18.41
CA TYR A 30 -6.56 9.53 17.62
C TYR A 30 -6.41 8.89 16.24
N LEU A 31 -5.89 9.66 15.28
CA LEU A 31 -5.48 9.12 13.99
C LEU A 31 -4.15 8.39 14.16
N ASP A 32 -4.20 7.07 14.02
CA ASP A 32 -3.02 6.20 14.07
C ASP A 32 -2.92 5.42 12.77
N LEU A 33 -1.83 5.64 12.02
CA LEU A 33 -1.66 5.12 10.66
C LEU A 33 -0.46 4.21 10.59
N LYS A 34 -0.73 2.91 10.48
CA LYS A 34 0.28 1.89 10.27
C LYS A 34 0.30 1.49 8.80
N ILE A 35 1.32 1.94 8.08
CA ILE A 35 1.49 1.63 6.66
C ILE A 35 2.62 0.62 6.54
N SER A 36 2.33 -0.53 5.92
CA SER A 36 3.30 -1.56 5.60
C SER A 36 3.38 -1.67 4.08
N ALA A 37 4.51 -1.23 3.52
CA ALA A 37 4.78 -1.30 2.09
C ALA A 37 6.15 -1.95 1.84
N PRO A 38 6.34 -2.62 0.70
CA PRO A 38 7.63 -3.19 0.33
C PRO A 38 8.60 -2.07 -0.05
N ARG A 39 9.90 -2.38 -0.03
CA ARG A 39 10.97 -1.37 -0.14
C ARG A 39 10.83 -0.54 -1.40
N GLU A 40 10.44 -1.16 -2.51
CA GLU A 40 10.29 -0.51 -3.82
C GLU A 40 9.24 0.60 -3.78
N LEU A 41 8.27 0.53 -2.86
CA LEU A 41 7.17 1.49 -2.74
C LEU A 41 7.24 2.36 -1.47
N SER A 42 8.33 2.25 -0.70
CA SER A 42 8.51 3.00 0.56
C SER A 42 8.37 4.52 0.38
N PHE A 43 8.78 5.06 -0.77
CA PHE A 43 8.66 6.48 -1.08
C PHE A 43 7.21 6.98 -1.18
N TYR A 44 6.23 6.09 -1.39
CA TYR A 44 4.81 6.44 -1.37
C TYR A 44 4.22 6.51 0.03
N GLU A 45 4.91 6.04 1.07
CA GLU A 45 4.38 6.00 2.45
C GLU A 45 3.91 7.40 2.90
N HIS A 46 4.74 8.42 2.71
CA HIS A 46 4.39 9.79 3.08
C HIS A 46 3.15 10.29 2.33
N THR A 47 3.08 10.01 1.02
CA THR A 47 1.93 10.40 0.20
C THR A 47 0.64 9.72 0.66
N ILE A 48 0.71 8.42 0.98
CA ILE A 48 -0.41 7.64 1.51
C ILE A 48 -0.87 8.23 2.85
N ARG A 49 0.07 8.49 3.77
CA ARG A 49 -0.21 9.09 5.08
C ARG A 49 -0.92 10.43 4.96
N THR A 50 -0.40 11.34 4.13
CA THR A 50 -1.00 12.66 3.92
C THR A 50 -2.41 12.56 3.37
N LYS A 51 -2.61 11.76 2.29
CA LYS A 51 -3.95 11.58 1.70
C LYS A 51 -4.96 11.05 2.72
N ILE A 52 -4.58 10.05 3.50
CA ILE A 52 -5.46 9.49 4.52
C ILE A 52 -5.78 10.51 5.61
N GLY A 53 -4.78 11.25 6.09
CA GLY A 53 -4.97 12.26 7.14
C GLY A 53 -5.92 13.39 6.74
N HIS A 54 -6.07 13.67 5.44
CA HIS A 54 -7.09 14.60 4.94
C HIS A 54 -8.51 14.01 4.93
N ILE A 55 -8.66 12.69 4.83
CA ILE A 55 -9.95 12.00 4.71
C ILE A 55 -10.48 11.61 6.10
N LEU A 56 -9.61 11.11 6.97
CA LEU A 56 -9.97 10.56 8.28
C LEU A 56 -9.37 11.42 9.40
N PRO A 57 -10.19 12.13 10.20
CA PRO A 57 -9.70 12.96 11.29
C PRO A 57 -9.31 12.16 12.55
N ARG A 58 -9.81 10.93 12.70
CA ARG A 58 -9.53 10.03 13.84
C ARG A 58 -9.72 8.57 13.44
N GLY A 59 -9.13 7.65 14.19
CA GLY A 59 -9.23 6.21 13.97
C GLY A 59 -7.86 5.55 13.86
N SER A 60 -7.77 4.28 14.24
CA SER A 60 -6.56 3.50 13.94
C SER A 60 -6.79 2.76 12.64
N MET A 61 -5.85 2.87 11.70
CA MET A 61 -5.95 2.25 10.39
C MET A 61 -4.64 1.59 10.01
N GLU A 62 -4.76 0.35 9.56
CA GLU A 62 -3.67 -0.44 9.01
C GLU A 62 -3.82 -0.52 7.50
N VAL A 63 -2.78 -0.13 6.78
CA VAL A 63 -2.68 -0.18 5.33
C VAL A 63 -1.55 -1.14 4.98
N LYS A 64 -1.87 -2.23 4.29
CA LYS A 64 -0.91 -3.21 3.81
C LYS A 64 -0.86 -3.17 2.29
N VAL A 65 0.33 -2.96 1.75
CA VAL A 65 0.61 -2.96 0.32
C VAL A 65 1.43 -4.21 0.01
N ASN A 66 0.95 -5.05 -0.90
CA ASN A 66 1.70 -6.16 -1.46
C ASN A 66 1.99 -5.84 -2.92
N TYR A 67 3.26 -5.92 -3.30
CA TYR A 67 3.73 -5.71 -4.66
C TYR A 67 4.41 -6.99 -5.15
N HIS A 68 4.12 -7.37 -6.38
CA HIS A 68 4.77 -8.50 -7.05
C HIS A 68 5.07 -8.11 -8.49
N ASP A 69 6.31 -8.31 -8.91
CA ASP A 69 6.78 -8.09 -10.28
C ASP A 69 7.16 -9.45 -10.86
N SER A 70 6.39 -9.91 -11.84
CA SER A 70 6.61 -11.15 -12.57
C SER A 70 7.08 -10.91 -14.00
N ARG A 71 7.53 -9.69 -14.34
CA ARG A 71 8.10 -9.39 -15.65
C ARG A 71 9.45 -10.09 -15.78
N GLU A 72 9.73 -10.62 -16.97
CA GLU A 72 11.03 -11.19 -17.26
C GLU A 72 12.10 -10.08 -17.20
N PRO A 73 13.15 -10.24 -16.39
CA PRO A 73 14.25 -9.30 -16.40
C PRO A 73 14.94 -9.37 -17.77
N LYS A 74 15.11 -8.22 -18.43
CA LYS A 74 15.96 -8.12 -19.62
C LYS A 74 17.42 -8.26 -19.20
N ILE A 75 17.88 -9.49 -19.02
CA ILE A 75 19.29 -9.78 -18.75
C ILE A 75 20.03 -9.72 -20.10
N GLN A 76 20.78 -8.65 -20.34
CA GLN A 76 21.82 -8.66 -21.37
C GLN A 76 23.10 -9.18 -20.72
N VAL A 77 23.46 -10.42 -21.04
CA VAL A 77 24.76 -10.97 -20.68
C VAL A 77 25.72 -10.49 -21.75
N ASP A 78 26.58 -9.51 -21.43
CA ASP A 78 27.70 -9.17 -22.29
C ASP A 78 28.58 -10.42 -22.42
N SER A 79 28.62 -10.98 -23.62
CA SER A 79 29.46 -12.11 -23.94
C SER A 79 30.89 -11.60 -24.02
N ALA A 80 31.66 -11.75 -22.94
CA ALA A 80 33.09 -11.53 -22.95
C ALA A 80 33.71 -12.49 -23.99
N ARG A 81 34.27 -11.92 -25.05
CA ARG A 81 34.98 -12.62 -26.12
C ARG A 81 36.49 -12.47 -25.92
#